data_AF-A0A4U5Q2J8-F1
#
_entry.id   AF-A0A4U5Q2J8-F1
#
_cell.length_a   1.000
_cell.length_b   1.000
_cell.length_c   1.000
_cell.angle_alpha   90.00
_cell.angle_beta   90.00
_cell.angle_gamma   90.00
#
_symmetry.space_group_name_H-M   'P 1'
#
loop_
_entity.id
_entity.type
_entity.pdbx_description
1 polymer ?
#
loop_
_entity_poly.entity_id
_entity_poly.type
_entity_poly.pdbx_seq_one_letter_code
_entity_poly.pdbx_strand_id
1 'polypeptide(L)'
;MATVLKSLSISRNELLDALTNGHGLNADTPDKLMRIAPTKEEESQILEFSGNPTRLADAESFLFYLLKAVPSAFGRLGAMLFRSNYDAEILHFKESLQIVDSGCTELRNRGLFSKLLEAILKAGNRMNSGISRGNFFNPTSLRKLSDVKSIDGKTTLLHFVVEEVVRSEGKRYVLNRNRSLSRNISQRSNSSSVISENSTSKEKREKEYMMLGLPAVGGLSTEFSNVKKAALIDYVVFASTCSVLEARAREIRAFVSQCAPANGEGGFVKEMEGFLEAAEEELKSLTKEQTRVMELVKKTTEYYHAGASKDQEAHEIQLFAIIKDFLYMVDQACVMLARNLQRKTPSSSIEPSPKSSRMPVRFPNLPERFYARKIYEQL
;
A
#
# COMPACT_ATOMS: atom_id res chain seq x y z
N MET A 1 -34.11 16.35 -14.24
CA MET A 1 -33.52 17.64 -14.69
C MET A 1 -33.86 18.81 -13.75
N ALA A 2 -35.13 19.11 -13.46
CA ALA A 2 -35.52 20.28 -12.64
C ALA A 2 -34.91 20.32 -11.23
N THR A 3 -34.69 19.17 -10.58
CA THR A 3 -34.03 19.07 -9.26
C THR A 3 -32.55 19.43 -9.31
N VAL A 4 -31.84 18.96 -10.35
CA VAL A 4 -30.43 19.27 -10.59
C VAL A 4 -30.24 20.77 -10.80
N LEU A 5 -31.07 21.38 -11.66
CA LEU A 5 -31.01 22.82 -11.95
C LEU A 5 -31.29 23.69 -10.71
N LYS A 6 -32.20 23.26 -9.84
CA LYS A 6 -32.47 23.93 -8.56
C LYS A 6 -31.34 23.79 -7.53
N SER A 7 -30.48 22.78 -7.69
CA SER A 7 -29.34 22.53 -6.80
C SER A 7 -28.04 23.20 -7.25
N LEU A 8 -28.05 23.85 -8.42
CA LEU A 8 -26.92 24.63 -8.90
C LEU A 8 -26.86 25.93 -8.11
N SER A 9 -25.73 26.18 -7.44
CA SER A 9 -25.49 27.43 -6.71
C SER A 9 -24.93 28.55 -7.59
N ILE A 10 -24.83 28.32 -8.91
CA ILE A 10 -24.25 29.24 -9.88
C ILE A 10 -25.33 29.92 -10.72
N SER A 11 -25.14 31.20 -11.04
CA SER A 11 -26.05 31.92 -11.93
C SER A 11 -25.85 31.50 -13.39
N ARG A 12 -26.87 31.75 -14.23
CA ARG A 12 -26.80 31.46 -15.68
C ARG A 12 -25.66 32.21 -16.36
N ASN A 13 -25.44 33.48 -16.00
CA ASN A 13 -24.39 34.30 -16.63
C ASN A 13 -23.00 33.82 -16.25
N GLU A 14 -22.77 33.47 -14.98
CA GLU A 14 -21.51 32.88 -14.53
C GLU A 14 -21.23 31.53 -15.20
N LEU A 15 -22.26 30.69 -15.39
CA LEU A 15 -22.11 29.42 -16.12
C LEU A 15 -21.72 29.64 -17.58
N LEU A 16 -22.35 30.61 -18.26
CA LEU A 16 -22.04 30.93 -19.65
C LEU A 16 -20.62 31.50 -19.79
N ASP A 17 -20.23 32.40 -18.89
CA ASP A 17 -18.88 32.96 -18.86
C ASP A 17 -17.84 31.86 -18.61
N ALA A 18 -18.09 30.99 -17.63
CA ALA A 18 -17.20 29.89 -17.31
C ALA A 18 -17.03 28.90 -18.46
N LEU A 19 -18.09 28.59 -19.21
CA LEU A 19 -18.04 27.73 -20.39
C LEU A 19 -17.40 28.40 -21.61
N THR A 20 -17.46 29.73 -21.67
CA THR A 20 -16.83 30.52 -22.75
C THR A 20 -15.32 30.64 -22.51
N ASN A 21 -14.92 30.82 -21.25
CA ASN A 21 -13.54 31.04 -20.85
C ASN A 21 -12.80 29.79 -20.37
N GLY A 22 -13.51 28.69 -20.10
CA GLY A 22 -12.91 27.40 -19.68
C GLY A 22 -12.43 27.32 -18.23
N HIS A 23 -12.84 28.24 -17.36
CA HIS A 23 -12.45 28.27 -15.94
C HIS A 23 -13.60 28.77 -15.04
N GLY A 24 -13.44 28.66 -13.72
CA GLY A 24 -14.39 29.21 -12.74
C GLY A 24 -15.48 28.26 -12.26
N LEU A 25 -15.52 27.01 -12.74
CA LEU A 25 -16.39 25.96 -12.18
C LEU A 25 -15.61 25.04 -11.24
N ASN A 26 -16.24 24.65 -10.14
CA ASN A 26 -15.79 23.54 -9.29
C ASN A 26 -16.20 22.19 -9.92
N ALA A 27 -15.54 21.08 -9.58
CA ALA A 27 -15.86 19.76 -10.16
C ALA A 27 -17.34 19.31 -9.97
N ASP A 28 -17.99 19.74 -8.88
CA ASP A 28 -19.38 19.40 -8.56
C ASP A 28 -20.39 19.95 -9.58
N THR A 29 -20.14 21.15 -10.12
CA THR A 29 -21.06 21.80 -11.06
C THR A 29 -21.10 21.07 -12.43
N PRO A 30 -19.97 20.82 -13.12
CA PRO A 30 -19.93 19.99 -14.31
C PRO A 30 -20.41 18.57 -14.07
N ASP A 31 -20.08 17.93 -12.94
CA ASP A 31 -20.55 16.57 -12.65
C ASP A 31 -22.09 16.50 -12.60
N LYS A 32 -22.72 17.43 -11.87
CA LYS A 32 -24.18 17.54 -11.81
C LYS A 32 -24.81 17.82 -13.17
N LEU A 33 -24.22 18.73 -13.96
CA LEU A 33 -24.73 19.07 -15.29
C LEU A 33 -24.57 17.91 -16.28
N MET A 34 -23.47 17.17 -16.22
CA MET A 34 -23.23 16.00 -17.08
C MET A 34 -24.27 14.89 -16.86
N ARG A 35 -24.87 14.78 -15.66
CA ARG A 35 -25.96 13.82 -15.39
C ARG A 35 -27.28 14.17 -16.10
N ILE A 36 -27.42 15.41 -16.57
CA ILE A 36 -28.59 15.87 -17.34
C ILE A 36 -28.21 16.18 -18.79
N ALA A 37 -27.08 15.65 -19.27
CA ALA A 37 -26.67 15.81 -20.65
C ALA A 37 -27.72 15.22 -21.60
N PRO A 38 -28.26 16.02 -22.54
CA PRO A 38 -29.17 15.53 -23.57
C PRO A 38 -28.44 14.57 -24.53
N THR A 39 -29.19 13.66 -25.15
CA THR A 39 -28.65 12.85 -26.26
C THR A 39 -28.39 13.72 -27.50
N LYS A 40 -27.63 13.20 -28.48
CA LYS A 40 -27.34 13.94 -29.72
C LYS A 40 -28.61 14.27 -30.51
N GLU A 41 -29.59 13.38 -30.46
CA GLU A 41 -30.90 13.55 -31.06
C GLU A 41 -31.69 14.65 -30.34
N GLU A 42 -31.68 14.64 -29.00
CA GLU A 42 -32.32 15.68 -28.18
C GLU A 42 -31.66 17.05 -28.37
N GLU A 43 -30.32 17.13 -28.41
CA GLU A 43 -29.59 18.36 -28.72
C GLU A 43 -30.04 18.96 -30.07
N SER A 44 -30.18 18.11 -31.09
CA SER A 44 -30.60 18.53 -32.44
C SER A 44 -32.04 19.06 -32.43
N GLN A 45 -32.95 18.33 -31.79
CA GLN A 45 -34.35 18.76 -31.65
C GLN A 45 -34.50 20.08 -30.90
N ILE A 46 -33.72 20.26 -29.82
CA ILE A 46 -33.71 21.51 -29.04
C ILE A 46 -33.17 22.65 -29.90
N LEU A 47 -32.11 22.44 -30.67
CA LEU A 47 -31.52 23.48 -31.52
C LEU A 47 -32.40 23.87 -32.71
N GLU A 48 -33.18 22.93 -33.25
CA GLU A 48 -34.13 23.13 -34.35
C GLU A 48 -35.48 23.73 -33.91
N PHE A 49 -35.75 23.77 -32.60
CA PHE A 49 -36.99 24.33 -32.08
C PHE A 49 -37.17 25.80 -32.48
N SER A 50 -38.22 26.07 -33.26
CA SER A 50 -38.59 27.39 -33.80
C SER A 50 -39.78 28.03 -33.08
N GLY A 51 -40.31 27.38 -32.04
CA GLY A 51 -41.39 27.92 -31.21
C GLY A 51 -40.91 28.94 -30.18
N ASN A 52 -41.82 29.41 -29.31
CA ASN A 52 -41.48 30.36 -28.25
C ASN A 52 -40.80 29.63 -27.05
N PRO A 53 -39.52 29.90 -26.75
CA PRO A 53 -38.78 29.21 -25.68
C PRO A 53 -39.31 29.48 -24.27
N THR A 54 -40.12 30.53 -24.07
CA THR A 54 -40.74 30.84 -22.77
C THR A 54 -41.95 29.96 -22.47
N ARG A 55 -42.41 29.16 -23.44
CA ARG A 55 -43.49 28.19 -23.28
C ARG A 55 -42.97 26.77 -23.00
N LEU A 56 -41.66 26.56 -23.08
CA LEU A 56 -41.00 25.31 -22.71
C LEU A 56 -40.96 25.16 -21.19
N ALA A 57 -40.83 23.92 -20.70
CA ALA A 57 -40.58 23.71 -19.28
C ALA A 57 -39.24 24.32 -18.86
N ASP A 58 -39.09 24.73 -17.60
CA ASP A 58 -37.88 25.41 -17.09
C ASP A 58 -36.56 24.70 -17.48
N ALA A 59 -36.56 23.36 -17.47
CA ALA A 59 -35.39 22.56 -17.83
C ALA A 59 -35.08 22.58 -19.33
N GLU A 60 -36.09 22.47 -20.18
CA GLU A 60 -35.95 22.52 -21.64
C GLU A 60 -35.56 23.93 -22.09
N SER A 61 -36.17 24.96 -21.49
CA SER A 61 -35.81 26.36 -21.72
C SER A 61 -34.35 26.63 -21.34
N PHE A 62 -33.90 26.11 -20.19
CA PHE A 62 -32.50 26.20 -19.77
C PHE A 62 -31.55 25.55 -20.80
N LEU A 63 -31.81 24.31 -21.22
CA LEU A 63 -30.98 23.60 -22.19
C LEU A 63 -30.96 24.33 -23.54
N PHE A 64 -32.12 24.82 -23.99
CA PHE A 64 -32.23 25.60 -25.22
C PHE A 64 -31.32 26.83 -25.21
N TYR A 65 -31.40 27.67 -24.16
CA TYR A 65 -30.56 28.86 -24.06
C TYR A 65 -29.08 28.52 -23.93
N LEU A 66 -28.74 27.47 -23.18
CA LEU A 66 -27.36 27.02 -23.01
C LEU A 66 -26.74 26.57 -24.33
N LEU A 67 -27.41 25.68 -25.06
CA LEU A 67 -26.92 25.14 -26.33
C LEU A 67 -26.84 26.19 -27.44
N LYS A 68 -27.75 27.18 -27.43
CA LYS A 68 -27.70 28.31 -28.37
C LYS A 68 -26.56 29.29 -28.06
N ALA A 69 -26.28 29.53 -26.78
CA ALA A 69 -25.25 30.47 -26.37
C ALA A 69 -23.83 29.86 -26.46
N VAL A 70 -23.69 28.57 -26.15
CA VAL A 70 -22.40 27.88 -26.10
C VAL A 70 -22.44 26.64 -27.00
N PRO A 71 -21.80 26.69 -28.17
CA PRO A 71 -21.62 25.51 -29.01
C PRO A 71 -20.89 24.40 -28.24
N SER A 72 -21.45 23.19 -28.32
CA SER A 72 -20.91 21.99 -27.67
C SER A 72 -20.75 22.13 -26.14
N ALA A 73 -21.68 22.82 -25.48
CA ALA A 73 -21.66 23.08 -24.04
C ALA A 73 -21.33 21.85 -23.19
N PHE A 74 -21.95 20.68 -23.47
CA PHE A 74 -21.68 19.45 -22.71
C PHE A 74 -20.30 18.84 -22.97
N GLY A 75 -19.74 19.01 -24.18
CA GLY A 75 -18.35 18.65 -24.44
C GLY A 75 -17.38 19.54 -23.66
N ARG A 76 -17.68 20.86 -23.56
CA ARG A 76 -16.90 21.79 -22.74
C ARG A 76 -16.98 21.45 -21.25
N LEU A 77 -18.17 21.12 -20.74
CA LEU A 77 -18.36 20.64 -19.37
C LEU A 77 -17.54 19.38 -19.09
N GLY A 78 -17.53 18.41 -20.00
CA GLY A 78 -16.71 17.21 -19.88
C GLY A 78 -15.21 17.50 -19.81
N ALA A 79 -14.71 18.40 -20.67
CA ALA A 79 -13.32 18.82 -20.65
C ALA A 79 -12.95 19.55 -19.34
N MET A 80 -13.82 20.46 -18.87
CA MET A 80 -13.63 21.16 -17.60
C MET A 80 -13.70 20.23 -16.39
N LEU A 81 -14.55 19.20 -16.43
CA LEU A 81 -14.62 18.18 -15.38
C LEU A 81 -13.32 17.37 -15.31
N PHE A 82 -12.80 16.93 -16.46
CA PHE A 82 -11.52 16.24 -16.53
C PHE A 82 -10.40 17.11 -15.94
N ARG A 83 -10.30 18.37 -16.36
CA ARG A 83 -9.34 19.32 -15.79
C ARG A 83 -9.47 19.44 -14.27
N SER A 84 -10.70 19.55 -13.76
CA SER A 84 -10.94 19.74 -12.32
C SER A 84 -10.54 18.52 -11.48
N ASN A 85 -10.62 17.33 -12.05
CA ASN A 85 -10.27 16.08 -11.36
C ASN A 85 -8.81 15.67 -11.57
N TYR A 86 -8.16 16.19 -12.62
CA TYR A 86 -6.83 15.77 -13.06
C TYR A 86 -5.78 15.79 -11.93
N ASP A 87 -5.65 16.91 -11.21
CA ASP A 87 -4.64 17.07 -10.17
C ASP A 87 -4.81 16.04 -9.04
N ALA A 88 -6.06 15.76 -8.64
CA ALA A 88 -6.37 14.78 -7.60
C ALA A 88 -6.09 13.34 -8.07
N GLU A 89 -6.45 13.02 -9.31
CA GLU A 89 -6.17 11.72 -9.93
C GLU A 89 -4.66 11.46 -10.05
N ILE A 90 -3.89 12.46 -10.50
CA ILE A 90 -2.43 12.40 -10.63
C ILE A 90 -1.75 12.29 -9.27
N LEU A 91 -2.21 13.04 -8.26
CA LEU A 91 -1.66 12.96 -6.91
C LEU A 91 -1.82 11.56 -6.33
N HIS A 92 -3.03 11.00 -6.40
CA HIS A 92 -3.32 9.64 -5.94
C HIS A 92 -2.47 8.59 -6.68
N PHE A 93 -2.27 8.78 -7.99
CA PHE A 93 -1.42 7.88 -8.77
C PHE A 93 0.07 7.97 -8.39
N LYS A 94 0.60 9.18 -8.15
CA LYS A 94 1.96 9.39 -7.65
C LYS A 94 2.18 8.75 -6.29
N GLU A 95 1.21 8.86 -5.38
CA GLU A 95 1.25 8.18 -4.08
C GLU A 95 1.29 6.66 -4.24
N SER A 96 0.49 6.12 -5.16
CA SER A 96 0.48 4.69 -5.48
C SER A 96 1.85 4.23 -6.02
N LEU A 97 2.46 4.99 -6.94
CA LEU A 97 3.82 4.74 -7.44
C LEU A 97 4.84 4.69 -6.30
N GLN A 98 4.81 5.68 -5.41
CA GLN A 98 5.71 5.76 -4.28
C GLN A 98 5.54 4.59 -3.30
N ILE A 99 4.30 4.17 -3.03
CA ILE A 99 4.00 3.01 -2.19
C ILE A 99 4.61 1.74 -2.77
N VAL A 100 4.43 1.51 -4.07
CA VAL A 100 4.98 0.32 -4.75
C VAL A 100 6.51 0.34 -4.76
N ASP A 101 7.12 1.46 -5.13
CA ASP A 101 8.59 1.62 -5.15
C ASP A 101 9.21 1.42 -3.75
N SER A 102 8.61 2.06 -2.74
CA SER A 102 9.04 1.91 -1.34
C SER A 102 8.83 0.47 -0.86
N GLY A 103 7.73 -0.18 -1.25
CA GLY A 103 7.48 -1.58 -0.95
C GLY A 103 8.55 -2.51 -1.55
N CYS A 104 8.95 -2.28 -2.79
CA CYS A 104 10.08 -3.01 -3.40
C CYS A 104 11.39 -2.77 -2.65
N THR A 105 11.65 -1.54 -2.22
CA THR A 105 12.84 -1.20 -1.43
C THR A 105 12.84 -1.89 -0.07
N GLU A 106 11.71 -1.91 0.64
CA GLU A 106 11.51 -2.66 1.89
C GLU A 106 11.81 -4.15 1.69
N LEU A 107 11.28 -4.75 0.61
CA LEU A 107 11.51 -6.16 0.27
C LEU A 107 12.96 -6.48 -0.11
N ARG A 108 13.69 -5.53 -0.69
CA ARG A 108 15.10 -5.73 -1.06
C ARG A 108 16.08 -5.44 0.07
N ASN A 109 15.60 -4.84 1.17
CA ASN A 109 16.45 -4.52 2.29
C ASN A 109 16.95 -5.81 2.99
N ARG A 110 18.26 -5.89 3.24
CA ARG A 110 18.87 -7.04 3.91
C ARG A 110 18.78 -6.86 5.42
N GLY A 111 17.73 -7.45 5.99
CA GLY A 111 17.42 -7.32 7.40
C GLY A 111 17.14 -8.64 8.10
N LEU A 112 16.46 -8.54 9.24
CA LEU A 112 15.96 -9.68 9.99
C LEU A 112 15.02 -10.55 9.15
N PHE A 113 14.27 -9.93 8.23
CA PHE A 113 13.41 -10.64 7.28
C PHE A 113 14.18 -11.62 6.39
N SER A 114 15.31 -11.21 5.81
CA SER A 114 16.13 -12.11 4.98
C SER A 114 16.68 -13.29 5.80
N LYS A 115 17.05 -13.07 7.07
CA LYS A 115 17.50 -14.14 7.98
C LYS A 115 16.38 -15.12 8.31
N LEU A 116 15.17 -14.60 8.49
CA LEU A 116 13.98 -15.42 8.72
C LEU A 116 13.70 -16.30 7.50
N LEU A 117 13.72 -15.74 6.29
CA LEU A 117 13.55 -16.51 5.05
C LEU A 117 14.66 -17.57 4.87
N GLU A 118 15.91 -17.22 5.16
CA GLU A 118 17.03 -18.18 5.10
C GLU A 118 16.87 -19.32 6.13
N ALA A 119 16.40 -19.01 7.35
CA ALA A 119 16.14 -20.01 8.39
C ALA A 119 15.01 -20.95 7.97
N ILE A 120 13.93 -20.41 7.39
CA ILE A 120 12.82 -21.18 6.81
C ILE A 120 13.33 -22.12 5.73
N LEU A 121 14.17 -21.61 4.82
CA LEU A 121 14.77 -22.39 3.74
C LEU A 121 15.62 -23.54 4.25
N LYS A 122 16.51 -23.26 5.21
CA LYS A 122 17.34 -24.30 5.83
C LYS A 122 16.50 -25.36 6.53
N ALA A 123 15.43 -24.96 7.21
CA ALA A 123 14.53 -25.89 7.88
C ALA A 123 13.76 -26.76 6.89
N GLY A 124 13.17 -26.17 5.84
CA GLY A 124 12.46 -26.89 4.79
C GLY A 124 13.35 -27.88 4.04
N ASN A 125 14.58 -27.47 3.67
CA ASN A 125 15.54 -28.36 2.99
C ASN A 125 15.96 -29.55 3.85
N ARG A 126 16.14 -29.33 5.17
CA ARG A 126 16.46 -30.42 6.12
C ARG A 126 15.30 -31.38 6.31
N MET A 127 14.06 -30.90 6.28
CA MET A 127 12.88 -31.78 6.37
C MET A 127 12.63 -32.60 5.10
N ASN A 128 13.07 -32.09 3.95
CA ASN A 128 12.94 -32.77 2.65
C ASN A 128 14.14 -33.67 2.29
N SER A 129 15.03 -33.99 3.24
CA SER A 129 16.26 -34.78 3.01
C SER A 129 16.01 -36.28 2.76
N GLY A 130 15.20 -36.58 1.75
CA GLY A 130 14.84 -37.92 1.27
C GLY A 130 14.16 -37.95 -0.10
N ILE A 131 13.85 -36.80 -0.72
CA ILE A 131 13.29 -36.73 -2.08
C ILE A 131 14.13 -35.74 -2.88
N SER A 132 14.89 -36.27 -3.84
CA SER A 132 15.74 -35.54 -4.78
C SER A 132 14.93 -34.55 -5.63
N ARG A 133 14.62 -33.37 -5.09
CA ARG A 133 14.14 -32.23 -5.86
C ARG A 133 14.90 -30.99 -5.41
N GLY A 134 15.60 -30.40 -6.37
CA GLY A 134 16.58 -29.35 -6.16
C GLY A 134 16.05 -28.21 -5.29
N ASN A 135 16.96 -27.65 -4.48
CA ASN A 135 16.85 -26.30 -3.95
C ASN A 135 16.21 -25.42 -5.00
N PHE A 136 15.10 -24.70 -4.73
CA PHE A 136 14.76 -23.36 -5.22
C PHE A 136 13.54 -22.85 -4.45
N PHE A 137 13.67 -21.69 -3.81
CA PHE A 137 12.62 -21.04 -3.03
C PHE A 137 11.50 -20.55 -3.98
N ASN A 138 10.24 -20.88 -3.67
CA ASN A 138 9.10 -20.20 -4.28
C ASN A 138 8.35 -19.48 -3.15
N PRO A 139 8.15 -18.16 -3.21
CA PRO A 139 7.45 -17.43 -2.15
C PRO A 139 5.98 -17.89 -2.00
N THR A 140 5.35 -18.50 -3.01
CA THR A 140 4.05 -19.19 -2.82
C THR A 140 4.14 -20.35 -1.83
N SER A 141 5.32 -20.95 -1.62
CA SER A 141 5.57 -21.95 -0.57
C SER A 141 5.57 -21.34 0.83
N LEU A 142 5.74 -20.02 0.99
CA LEU A 142 5.61 -19.35 2.30
C LEU A 142 4.20 -19.51 2.87
N ARG A 143 3.17 -19.47 2.02
CA ARG A 143 1.77 -19.71 2.43
C ARG A 143 1.54 -21.13 2.95
N LYS A 144 2.37 -22.11 2.53
CA LYS A 144 2.25 -23.51 2.92
C LYS A 144 2.99 -23.84 4.23
N LEU A 145 3.73 -22.90 4.81
CA LEU A 145 4.49 -23.13 6.05
C LEU A 145 3.61 -23.25 7.30
N SER A 146 2.38 -22.74 7.24
CA SER A 146 1.34 -22.98 8.26
C SER A 146 0.77 -24.40 8.19
N ASP A 147 0.90 -25.08 7.05
CA ASP A 147 0.27 -26.38 6.80
C ASP A 147 1.15 -27.54 7.28
N VAL A 148 2.47 -27.31 7.34
CA VAL A 148 3.44 -28.27 7.87
C VAL A 148 3.42 -28.25 9.40
N LYS A 149 2.66 -29.17 9.99
CA LYS A 149 2.49 -29.32 11.44
C LYS A 149 3.44 -30.39 12.00
N SER A 150 3.89 -30.15 13.22
CA SER A 150 4.60 -31.12 14.05
C SER A 150 3.67 -32.26 14.47
N ILE A 151 4.26 -33.33 15.01
CA ILE A 151 3.55 -34.53 15.52
C ILE A 151 2.51 -34.21 16.60
N ASP A 152 2.60 -33.04 17.25
CA ASP A 152 1.64 -32.56 18.24
C ASP A 152 0.36 -31.96 17.64
N GLY A 153 0.31 -31.80 16.31
CA GLY A 153 -0.80 -31.19 15.56
C GLY A 153 -1.04 -29.71 15.85
N LYS A 154 -0.25 -29.08 16.72
CA LYS A 154 -0.46 -27.73 17.28
C LYS A 154 0.64 -26.76 16.91
N THR A 155 1.88 -27.21 16.80
CA THR A 155 3.02 -26.38 16.41
C THR A 155 3.32 -26.57 14.92
N THR A 156 3.48 -25.47 14.19
CA THR A 156 3.86 -25.52 12.76
C THR A 156 5.37 -25.31 12.60
N LEU A 157 5.91 -25.67 11.43
CA LEU A 157 7.31 -25.37 11.09
C LEU A 157 7.64 -23.89 11.27
N LEU A 158 6.70 -23.00 10.91
CA LEU A 158 6.86 -21.56 11.11
C LEU A 158 7.05 -21.19 12.59
N HIS A 159 6.30 -21.82 13.50
CA HIS A 159 6.45 -21.56 14.94
C HIS A 159 7.85 -21.93 15.44
N PHE A 160 8.37 -23.08 15.01
CA PHE A 160 9.73 -23.51 15.35
C PHE A 160 10.80 -22.56 14.80
N VAL A 161 10.67 -22.15 13.53
CA VAL A 161 11.64 -21.25 12.91
C VAL A 161 11.60 -19.87 13.55
N VAL A 162 10.41 -19.32 13.83
CA VAL A 162 10.26 -18.04 14.54
C VAL A 162 10.89 -18.13 15.93
N GLU A 163 10.64 -19.21 16.68
CA GLU A 163 11.26 -19.42 18.00
C GLU A 163 12.79 -19.44 17.93
N GLU A 164 13.36 -20.14 16.94
CA GLU A 164 14.81 -20.22 16.75
C GLU A 164 15.43 -18.88 16.33
N VAL A 165 14.76 -18.14 15.43
CA VAL A 165 15.22 -16.81 15.03
C VAL A 165 15.17 -15.86 16.24
N VAL A 166 14.10 -15.86 17.02
CA VAL A 166 13.97 -15.11 18.28
C VAL A 166 15.14 -15.43 19.21
N ARG A 167 15.42 -16.71 19.45
CA ARG A 167 16.54 -17.16 20.30
C ARG A 167 17.89 -16.62 19.78
N SER A 168 18.12 -16.75 18.47
CA SER A 168 19.37 -16.33 17.84
C SER A 168 19.60 -14.82 17.95
N GLU A 169 18.53 -14.03 17.78
CA GLU A 169 18.55 -12.57 17.88
C GLU A 169 18.82 -12.10 19.31
N GLY A 170 18.18 -12.73 20.30
CA GLY A 170 18.46 -12.49 21.70
C GLY A 170 19.90 -12.82 22.10
N LYS A 171 20.42 -13.96 21.63
CA LYS A 171 21.83 -14.35 21.84
C LYS A 171 22.78 -13.33 21.22
N ARG A 172 22.50 -12.86 20.00
CA ARG A 172 23.28 -11.82 19.32
C ARG A 172 23.27 -10.52 20.12
N TYR A 173 22.13 -10.11 20.65
CA TYR A 173 22.02 -8.92 21.48
C TYR A 173 22.91 -9.02 22.73
N VAL A 174 22.87 -10.15 23.45
CA VAL A 174 23.73 -10.38 24.62
C VAL A 174 25.21 -10.38 24.26
N LEU A 175 25.60 -11.04 23.16
CA LEU A 175 26.98 -11.04 22.67
C LEU A 175 27.47 -9.63 22.34
N ASN A 176 26.66 -8.82 21.66
CA ASN A 176 26.98 -7.43 21.34
C ASN A 176 27.08 -6.56 22.60
N ARG A 177 26.17 -6.73 23.58
CA ARG A 177 26.23 -6.06 24.89
C ARG A 177 27.53 -6.39 25.60
N ASN A 178 27.91 -7.67 25.65
CA ASN A 178 29.14 -8.13 26.30
C ASN A 178 30.39 -7.61 25.57
N ARG A 179 30.37 -7.50 24.24
CA ARG A 179 31.46 -6.93 23.45
C ARG A 179 31.63 -5.42 23.67
N SER A 180 30.53 -4.69 23.88
CA SER A 180 30.56 -3.26 24.23
C SER A 180 31.05 -3.04 25.66
N LEU A 181 30.65 -3.90 26.60
CA LEU A 181 31.13 -3.86 27.99
C LEU A 181 32.61 -4.26 28.11
N SER A 182 33.05 -5.28 27.36
CA SER A 182 34.45 -5.72 27.35
C SER A 182 35.40 -4.66 26.76
N ARG A 183 34.91 -3.83 25.83
CA ARG A 183 35.63 -2.65 25.32
C ARG A 183 35.79 -1.52 26.35
N ASN A 184 34.92 -1.45 27.35
CA ASN A 184 35.02 -0.51 28.48
C ASN A 184 35.84 -1.08 29.65
N ILE A 185 35.98 -2.40 29.75
CA ILE A 185 36.66 -3.10 30.86
C ILE A 185 38.13 -3.41 30.54
N SER A 186 38.63 -3.14 29.33
CA SER A 186 40.07 -3.22 29.01
C SER A 186 40.97 -2.21 29.77
N GLN A 187 40.43 -1.49 30.75
CA GLN A 187 41.20 -0.73 31.76
C GLN A 187 41.29 -1.41 33.14
N ARG A 188 40.66 -2.57 33.38
CA ARG A 188 40.78 -3.28 34.68
C ARG A 188 40.90 -4.79 34.50
N SER A 189 42.07 -5.29 34.87
CA SER A 189 42.50 -6.69 34.75
C SER A 189 41.84 -7.63 35.76
N ASN A 190 41.79 -8.89 35.31
CA ASN A 190 41.81 -10.19 36.02
C ASN A 190 40.79 -10.49 37.11
N SER A 191 39.89 -11.41 36.78
CA SER A 191 39.45 -12.45 37.70
C SER A 191 38.93 -13.65 36.90
N SER A 192 39.76 -14.70 36.83
CA SER A 192 39.37 -16.01 36.32
C SER A 192 38.48 -16.70 37.36
N SER A 193 37.19 -16.80 37.09
CA SER A 193 36.32 -17.75 37.78
C SER A 193 35.75 -18.73 36.76
N VAL A 194 36.23 -19.97 36.86
CA VAL A 194 35.67 -21.14 36.20
C VAL A 194 34.29 -21.38 36.83
N ILE A 195 33.22 -21.11 36.09
CA ILE A 195 31.85 -21.40 36.54
C ILE A 195 31.42 -22.75 35.97
N SER A 196 31.27 -23.71 36.88
CA SER A 196 30.60 -24.99 36.65
C SER A 196 29.18 -24.75 36.11
N GLU A 197 28.89 -25.30 34.92
CA GLU A 197 27.60 -25.15 34.25
C GLU A 197 26.50 -25.94 34.96
N ASN A 198 25.79 -25.29 35.89
CA ASN A 198 24.59 -25.87 36.49
C ASN A 198 23.39 -25.73 35.54
N SER A 199 22.55 -26.77 35.41
CA SER A 199 21.43 -26.85 34.45
C SER A 199 20.41 -25.70 34.55
N THR A 200 20.21 -25.18 35.77
CA THR A 200 19.34 -24.02 36.07
C THR A 200 19.86 -22.69 35.51
N SER A 201 21.16 -22.56 35.28
CA SER A 201 21.77 -21.38 34.64
C SER A 201 21.51 -21.34 33.13
N LYS A 202 21.45 -22.52 32.50
CA LYS A 202 21.16 -22.67 31.06
C LYS A 202 19.72 -22.29 30.76
N GLU A 203 18.76 -22.74 31.55
CA GLU A 203 17.34 -22.42 31.34
C GLU A 203 17.04 -20.92 31.55
N LYS A 204 17.65 -20.28 32.57
CA LYS A 204 17.54 -18.83 32.78
C LYS A 204 18.11 -18.03 31.62
N ARG A 205 19.25 -18.47 31.07
CA ARG A 205 19.94 -17.85 29.94
C ARG A 205 19.14 -17.99 28.63
N GLU A 206 18.53 -19.15 28.40
CA GLU A 206 17.58 -19.34 27.29
C GLU A 206 16.37 -18.40 27.42
N LYS A 207 15.77 -18.29 28.62
CA LYS A 207 14.68 -17.34 28.85
C LYS A 207 15.10 -15.87 28.61
N GLU A 208 16.32 -15.49 29.01
CA GLU A 208 16.87 -14.16 28.72
C GLU A 208 16.99 -13.90 27.20
N TYR A 209 17.51 -14.87 26.43
CA TYR A 209 17.59 -14.74 24.98
C TYR A 209 16.21 -14.59 24.34
N MET A 210 15.25 -15.42 24.74
CA MET A 210 13.88 -15.33 24.21
C MET A 210 13.24 -13.97 24.51
N MET A 211 13.41 -13.45 25.72
CA MET A 211 12.87 -12.16 26.13
C MET A 211 13.46 -10.99 25.33
N LEU A 212 14.75 -11.05 25.00
CA LEU A 212 15.44 -9.99 24.26
C LEU A 212 15.22 -10.04 22.75
N GLY A 213 15.08 -11.25 22.19
CA GLY A 213 14.88 -11.41 20.75
C GLY A 213 13.43 -11.23 20.29
N LEU A 214 12.46 -11.52 21.16
CA LEU A 214 11.04 -11.49 20.80
C LEU A 214 10.55 -10.12 20.32
N PRO A 215 10.92 -8.98 20.94
CA PRO A 215 10.55 -7.66 20.44
C PRO A 215 11.11 -7.36 19.05
N ALA A 216 12.29 -7.87 18.70
CA ALA A 216 12.88 -7.65 17.38
C ALA A 216 12.11 -8.39 16.28
N VAL A 217 11.80 -9.68 16.49
CA VAL A 217 11.05 -10.47 15.51
C VAL A 217 9.57 -10.06 15.47
N GLY A 218 8.95 -9.77 16.63
CA GLY A 218 7.57 -9.28 16.70
C GLY A 218 7.40 -7.83 16.22
N GLY A 219 8.48 -7.07 16.11
CA GLY A 219 8.49 -5.73 15.51
C GLY A 219 8.67 -5.74 14.00
N LEU A 220 9.09 -6.87 13.42
CA LEU A 220 9.48 -6.97 12.01
C LEU A 220 8.39 -6.50 11.04
N SER A 221 7.13 -6.86 11.30
CA SER A 221 5.97 -6.47 10.48
C SER A 221 5.80 -4.94 10.33
N THR A 222 6.38 -4.14 11.23
CA THR A 222 6.33 -2.67 11.13
C THR A 222 7.29 -2.08 10.10
N GLU A 223 8.36 -2.80 9.74
CA GLU A 223 9.33 -2.38 8.72
C GLU A 223 8.78 -2.52 7.29
N PHE A 224 7.63 -3.19 7.12
CA PHE A 224 7.01 -3.52 5.83
C PHE A 224 5.68 -2.80 5.63
N SER A 225 5.61 -1.52 6.03
CA SER A 225 4.36 -0.76 5.98
C SER A 225 3.90 -0.51 4.54
N ASN A 226 4.82 -0.24 3.62
CA ASN A 226 4.49 0.02 2.22
C ASN A 226 4.19 -1.27 1.48
N VAL A 227 4.86 -2.38 1.80
CA VAL A 227 4.49 -3.71 1.28
C VAL A 227 3.02 -4.04 1.58
N LYS A 228 2.53 -3.74 2.79
CA LYS A 228 1.15 -3.99 3.18
C LYS A 228 0.16 -3.09 2.42
N LYS A 229 0.52 -1.83 2.17
CA LYS A 229 -0.27 -0.91 1.36
C LYS A 229 -0.27 -1.32 -0.13
N ALA A 230 0.89 -1.67 -0.67
CA ALA A 230 1.05 -2.13 -2.05
C ALA A 230 0.21 -3.39 -2.33
N ALA A 231 0.06 -4.27 -1.34
CA ALA A 231 -0.80 -5.45 -1.45
C ALA A 231 -2.30 -5.14 -1.59
N LEU A 232 -2.74 -3.90 -1.34
CA LEU A 232 -4.13 -3.45 -1.48
C LEU A 232 -4.38 -2.69 -2.79
N ILE A 233 -3.32 -2.38 -3.55
CA ILE A 233 -3.45 -1.67 -4.83
C ILE A 233 -4.02 -2.62 -5.88
N ASP A 234 -5.06 -2.17 -6.58
CA ASP A 234 -5.53 -2.84 -7.79
C ASP A 234 -4.49 -2.62 -8.89
N TYR A 235 -3.71 -3.66 -9.17
CA TYR A 235 -2.61 -3.57 -10.12
C TYR A 235 -3.08 -3.42 -11.57
N VAL A 236 -4.26 -3.93 -11.92
CA VAL A 236 -4.81 -3.80 -13.28
C VAL A 236 -5.15 -2.33 -13.54
N VAL A 237 -5.81 -1.69 -12.57
CA VAL A 237 -6.09 -0.26 -12.61
C VAL A 237 -4.77 0.52 -12.60
N PHE A 238 -3.86 0.21 -11.68
CA PHE A 238 -2.56 0.88 -11.56
C PHE A 238 -1.75 0.82 -12.87
N ALA A 239 -1.68 -0.33 -13.54
CA ALA A 239 -0.92 -0.51 -14.78
C ALA A 239 -1.56 0.23 -15.97
N SER A 240 -2.88 0.35 -15.99
CA SER A 240 -3.60 1.01 -17.08
C SER A 240 -3.81 2.52 -16.88
N THR A 241 -3.57 3.05 -15.66
CA THR A 241 -3.90 4.44 -15.29
C THR A 241 -3.33 5.48 -16.25
N CYS A 242 -2.02 5.46 -16.54
CA CYS A 242 -1.40 6.40 -17.47
C CYS A 242 -2.03 6.32 -18.87
N SER A 243 -2.21 5.11 -19.40
CA SER A 243 -2.81 4.90 -20.73
C SER A 243 -4.24 5.43 -20.83
N VAL A 244 -5.04 5.22 -19.77
CA VAL A 244 -6.42 5.74 -19.69
C VAL A 244 -6.43 7.27 -19.64
N LEU A 245 -5.57 7.88 -18.83
CA LEU A 245 -5.46 9.34 -18.73
C LEU A 245 -4.95 9.97 -20.04
N GLU A 246 -3.95 9.37 -20.68
CA GLU A 246 -3.43 9.81 -21.98
C GLU A 246 -4.50 9.69 -23.08
N ALA A 247 -5.29 8.61 -23.09
CA ALA A 247 -6.40 8.44 -24.02
C ALA A 247 -7.47 9.52 -23.83
N ARG A 248 -7.88 9.78 -22.57
CA ARG A 248 -8.83 10.85 -22.24
C ARG A 248 -8.32 12.23 -22.64
N ALA A 249 -7.05 12.54 -22.36
CA ALA A 249 -6.43 13.80 -22.76
C ALA A 249 -6.46 13.96 -24.30
N ARG A 250 -6.17 12.90 -25.04
CA ARG A 250 -6.21 12.91 -26.51
C ARG A 250 -7.62 13.09 -27.07
N GLU A 251 -8.62 12.45 -26.48
CA GLU A 251 -10.03 12.62 -26.84
C GLU A 251 -10.49 14.07 -26.62
N ILE A 252 -10.13 14.65 -25.47
CA ILE A 252 -10.45 16.05 -25.15
C ILE A 252 -9.70 16.99 -26.09
N ARG A 253 -8.43 16.72 -26.41
CA ARG A 253 -7.67 17.52 -27.39
C ARG A 253 -8.36 17.51 -28.76
N ALA A 254 -8.76 16.34 -29.25
CA ALA A 254 -9.48 16.22 -30.52
C ALA A 254 -10.80 17.01 -30.50
N PHE A 255 -11.52 17.02 -29.37
CA PHE A 255 -12.71 17.83 -29.18
C PHE A 255 -12.40 19.33 -29.18
N VAL A 256 -11.37 19.77 -28.45
CA VAL A 256 -10.96 21.18 -28.36
C VAL A 256 -10.56 21.72 -29.73
N SER A 257 -9.86 20.95 -30.56
CA SER A 257 -9.50 21.33 -31.93
C SER A 257 -10.71 21.50 -32.87
N GLN A 258 -11.85 20.90 -32.55
CA GLN A 258 -13.10 21.04 -33.30
C GLN A 258 -13.97 22.19 -32.78
N CYS A 259 -13.66 22.75 -31.61
CA CYS A 259 -14.42 23.85 -31.04
C CYS A 259 -14.14 25.14 -31.81
N ALA A 260 -15.17 25.72 -32.42
CA ALA A 260 -15.10 27.09 -32.91
C ALA A 260 -14.93 28.07 -31.73
N PRO A 261 -14.18 29.18 -31.91
CA PRO A 261 -14.14 30.25 -30.91
C PRO A 261 -15.56 30.80 -30.76
N ALA A 262 -16.17 30.60 -29.60
CA ALA A 262 -17.42 31.27 -29.27
C ALA A 262 -17.11 32.76 -29.20
N ASN A 263 -17.73 33.56 -30.07
CA ASN A 263 -17.67 35.02 -30.04
C ASN A 263 -16.30 35.66 -30.38
N GLY A 264 -15.38 34.93 -31.02
CA GLY A 264 -14.06 35.44 -31.45
C GLY A 264 -13.01 35.48 -30.34
N GLU A 265 -13.40 35.30 -29.08
CA GLU A 265 -12.51 35.11 -27.95
C GLU A 265 -12.38 33.60 -27.68
N GLY A 266 -11.35 32.98 -28.24
CA GLY A 266 -11.04 31.55 -28.04
C GLY A 266 -10.59 31.20 -26.62
N GLY A 267 -11.18 31.79 -25.58
CA GLY A 267 -10.79 31.64 -24.17
C GLY A 267 -10.76 30.19 -23.71
N PHE A 268 -11.88 29.46 -23.90
CA PHE A 268 -11.95 28.03 -23.61
C PHE A 268 -10.87 27.22 -24.32
N VAL A 269 -10.66 27.47 -25.62
CA VAL A 269 -9.68 26.72 -26.44
C VAL A 269 -8.27 26.98 -25.90
N LYS A 270 -7.91 28.24 -25.69
CA LYS A 270 -6.61 28.64 -25.16
C LYS A 270 -6.32 28.05 -23.78
N GLU A 271 -7.30 28.14 -22.87
CA GLU A 271 -7.18 27.60 -21.50
C GLU A 271 -7.02 26.08 -21.51
N MET A 272 -7.83 25.39 -22.31
CA MET A 272 -7.81 23.94 -22.38
C MET A 272 -6.57 23.41 -23.11
N GLU A 273 -6.11 24.08 -24.17
CA GLU A 273 -4.85 23.75 -24.85
C GLU A 273 -3.65 23.86 -23.91
N GLY A 274 -3.55 24.95 -23.14
CA GLY A 274 -2.48 25.12 -22.15
C GLY A 274 -2.50 24.04 -21.06
N PHE A 275 -3.70 23.70 -20.57
CA PHE A 275 -3.85 22.58 -19.63
C PHE A 275 -3.44 21.24 -20.26
N LEU A 276 -3.90 20.92 -21.46
CA LEU A 276 -3.61 19.66 -22.13
C LEU A 276 -2.13 19.50 -22.46
N GLU A 277 -1.45 20.58 -22.88
CA GLU A 277 0.00 20.56 -23.10
C GLU A 277 0.77 20.22 -21.82
N ALA A 278 0.42 20.87 -20.70
CA ALA A 278 1.03 20.58 -19.41
C ALA A 278 0.73 19.14 -18.95
N ALA A 279 -0.53 18.71 -19.06
CA ALA A 279 -0.98 17.39 -18.65
C ALA A 279 -0.33 16.26 -19.47
N GLU A 280 -0.15 16.43 -20.78
CA GLU A 280 0.48 15.43 -21.64
C GLU A 280 1.98 15.29 -21.37
N GLU A 281 2.70 16.38 -21.12
CA GLU A 281 4.12 16.30 -20.74
C GLU A 281 4.29 15.70 -19.32
N GLU A 282 3.39 16.01 -18.39
CA GLU A 282 3.37 15.38 -17.06
C GLU A 282 3.08 13.88 -17.16
N LEU A 283 2.05 13.47 -17.91
CA LEU A 283 1.70 12.08 -18.13
C LEU A 283 2.84 11.30 -18.78
N LYS A 284 3.51 11.87 -19.78
CA LYS A 284 4.69 11.27 -20.41
C LYS A 284 5.83 11.03 -19.42
N SER A 285 6.02 11.92 -18.46
CA SER A 285 6.99 11.74 -17.37
C SER A 285 6.54 10.62 -16.42
N LEU A 286 5.26 10.60 -16.05
CA LEU A 286 4.66 9.59 -15.18
C LEU A 286 4.65 8.20 -15.80
N THR A 287 4.43 8.08 -17.10
CA THR A 287 4.48 6.80 -17.84
C THR A 287 5.88 6.20 -17.80
N LYS A 288 6.93 7.04 -17.89
CA LYS A 288 8.33 6.59 -17.70
C LYS A 288 8.57 6.09 -16.27
N GLU A 289 8.07 6.82 -15.29
CA GLU A 289 8.22 6.45 -13.88
C GLU A 289 7.44 5.18 -13.54
N GLN A 290 6.20 5.05 -14.02
CA GLN A 290 5.39 3.83 -13.91
C GLN A 290 6.14 2.64 -14.51
N THR A 291 6.70 2.78 -15.72
CA THR A 291 7.51 1.73 -16.35
C THR A 291 8.72 1.34 -15.48
N ARG A 292 9.42 2.31 -14.91
CA ARG A 292 10.56 2.07 -13.99
C ARG A 292 10.13 1.30 -12.74
N VAL A 293 9.01 1.70 -12.12
CA VAL A 293 8.47 1.05 -10.92
C VAL A 293 8.02 -0.38 -11.23
N MET A 294 7.35 -0.60 -12.36
CA MET A 294 6.92 -1.93 -12.81
C MET A 294 8.13 -2.86 -13.05
N GLU A 295 9.19 -2.35 -13.67
CA GLU A 295 10.44 -3.10 -13.83
C GLU A 295 11.10 -3.42 -12.48
N LEU A 296 10.99 -2.51 -11.50
CA LEU A 296 11.47 -2.76 -10.14
C LEU A 296 10.65 -3.86 -9.44
N VAL A 297 9.32 -3.87 -9.61
CA VAL A 297 8.44 -4.94 -9.11
C VAL A 297 8.87 -6.27 -9.69
N LYS A 298 9.02 -6.34 -11.02
CA LYS A 298 9.47 -7.54 -11.73
C LYS A 298 10.79 -8.06 -11.20
N LYS A 299 11.84 -7.22 -11.18
CA LYS A 299 13.15 -7.60 -10.64
C LYS A 299 13.03 -8.09 -9.19
N THR A 300 12.20 -7.44 -8.37
CA THR A 300 11.99 -7.82 -6.96
C THR A 300 11.31 -9.18 -6.85
N THR A 301 10.32 -9.46 -7.69
CA THR A 301 9.71 -10.78 -7.80
C THR A 301 10.70 -11.84 -8.23
N GLU A 302 11.53 -11.56 -9.24
CA GLU A 302 12.59 -12.47 -9.71
C GLU A 302 13.60 -12.79 -8.60
N TYR A 303 13.97 -11.81 -7.78
CA TYR A 303 14.85 -12.02 -6.62
C TYR A 303 14.30 -13.10 -5.66
N TYR A 304 12.98 -13.16 -5.50
CA TYR A 304 12.32 -14.17 -4.65
C TYR A 304 11.99 -15.48 -5.39
N HIS A 305 11.91 -15.47 -6.72
CA HIS A 305 11.52 -16.62 -7.56
C HIS A 305 12.66 -17.25 -8.36
N ALA A 306 13.93 -16.94 -8.06
CA ALA A 306 15.08 -17.41 -8.83
C ALA A 306 15.02 -18.94 -9.12
N GLY A 307 14.61 -19.30 -10.34
CA GLY A 307 14.41 -20.68 -10.80
C GLY A 307 13.05 -21.02 -11.43
N ALA A 308 12.04 -20.14 -11.37
CA ALA A 308 10.74 -20.35 -12.05
C ALA A 308 10.79 -19.93 -13.54
N SER A 309 10.13 -20.68 -14.41
CA SER A 309 10.04 -20.43 -15.86
C SER A 309 9.39 -19.09 -16.20
N LYS A 310 9.77 -18.49 -17.34
CA LYS A 310 9.41 -17.15 -17.82
C LYS A 310 7.91 -16.88 -18.05
N ASP A 311 7.00 -17.80 -17.75
CA ASP A 311 5.59 -17.75 -18.16
C ASP A 311 4.62 -17.24 -17.08
N GLN A 312 5.08 -16.45 -16.11
CA GLN A 312 4.27 -16.08 -14.94
C GLN A 312 4.24 -14.56 -14.66
N GLU A 313 3.77 -13.78 -15.63
CA GLU A 313 3.33 -12.39 -15.39
C GLU A 313 2.28 -12.31 -14.25
N ALA A 314 1.50 -13.38 -14.04
CA ALA A 314 0.51 -13.47 -12.97
C ALA A 314 1.10 -13.53 -11.53
N HIS A 315 2.41 -13.77 -11.36
CA HIS A 315 3.05 -13.87 -10.04
C HIS A 315 3.80 -12.62 -9.59
N GLU A 316 4.04 -11.67 -10.49
CA GLU A 316 4.74 -10.42 -10.17
C GLU A 316 3.97 -9.58 -9.12
N ILE A 317 2.64 -9.69 -9.15
CA ILE A 317 1.72 -8.89 -8.34
C ILE A 317 1.41 -9.58 -7.00
N GLN A 318 1.44 -10.92 -6.98
CA GLN A 318 1.09 -11.69 -5.79
C GLN A 318 2.15 -11.57 -4.68
N LEU A 319 3.37 -11.12 -5.00
CA LEU A 319 4.47 -11.04 -4.04
C LEU A 319 4.08 -10.20 -2.80
N PHE A 320 3.57 -8.98 -3.00
CA PHE A 320 3.20 -8.10 -1.89
C PHE A 320 2.13 -8.74 -0.98
N ALA A 321 1.11 -9.36 -1.58
CA ALA A 321 0.06 -10.07 -0.84
C ALA A 321 0.62 -11.28 -0.07
N ILE A 322 1.47 -12.08 -0.71
CA ILE A 322 2.13 -13.24 -0.09
C ILE A 322 2.97 -12.81 1.10
N ILE A 323 3.78 -11.75 0.96
CA ILE A 323 4.62 -11.26 2.05
C ILE A 323 3.78 -10.65 3.17
N LYS A 324 2.71 -9.90 2.86
CA LYS A 324 1.76 -9.40 3.86
C LYS A 324 1.20 -10.56 4.70
N ASP A 325 0.70 -11.60 4.05
CA ASP A 325 0.10 -12.76 4.73
C ASP A 325 1.14 -13.51 5.57
N PHE A 326 2.35 -13.65 5.03
CA PHE A 326 3.46 -14.26 5.75
C PHE A 326 3.85 -13.48 7.02
N LEU A 327 3.98 -12.15 6.93
CA LEU A 327 4.26 -11.31 8.09
C LEU A 327 3.17 -11.42 9.15
N TYR A 328 1.89 -11.50 8.74
CA TYR A 328 0.80 -11.76 9.67
C TYR A 328 0.96 -13.11 10.39
N MET A 329 1.35 -14.18 9.69
CA MET A 329 1.61 -15.46 10.32
C MET A 329 2.79 -15.41 11.32
N VAL A 330 3.83 -14.64 11.01
CA VAL A 330 4.96 -14.40 11.94
C VAL A 330 4.50 -13.67 13.19
N ASP A 331 3.66 -12.64 13.04
CA ASP A 331 3.08 -11.91 14.17
C ASP A 331 2.28 -12.84 15.08
N GLN A 332 1.45 -13.74 14.51
CA GLN A 332 0.70 -14.73 15.28
C GLN A 332 1.62 -15.71 16.03
N ALA A 333 2.69 -16.19 15.39
CA ALA A 333 3.67 -17.08 16.02
C ALA A 333 4.38 -16.38 17.20
N CYS A 334 4.76 -15.11 17.05
CA CYS A 334 5.34 -14.29 18.12
C CYS A 334 4.37 -14.11 19.30
N VAL A 335 3.09 -13.86 19.04
CA VAL A 335 2.06 -13.75 20.09
C VAL A 335 1.89 -15.07 20.84
N MET A 336 1.87 -16.20 20.14
CA MET A 336 1.79 -17.52 20.78
C MET A 336 3.03 -17.80 21.65
N LEU A 337 4.21 -17.47 21.14
CA LEU A 337 5.47 -17.61 21.87
C LEU A 337 5.49 -16.75 23.14
N ALA A 338 5.04 -15.49 23.06
CA ALA A 338 4.91 -14.60 24.21
C ALA A 338 4.02 -15.21 25.31
N ARG A 339 2.84 -15.74 24.93
CA ARG A 339 1.91 -16.39 25.86
C ARG A 339 2.52 -17.62 26.54
N ASN A 340 3.27 -18.42 25.78
CA ASN A 340 3.93 -19.61 26.31
C ASN A 340 5.05 -19.27 27.32
N LEU A 341 5.79 -18.18 27.10
CA LEU A 341 6.80 -17.69 28.04
C LEU A 341 6.19 -17.17 29.36
N GLN A 342 5.02 -16.52 29.28
CA GLN A 342 4.26 -16.07 30.46
C GLN A 342 3.65 -17.23 31.25
N ARG A 343 3.20 -18.31 30.59
CA ARG A 343 2.68 -19.51 31.29
C ARG A 343 3.78 -20.32 31.98
N LYS A 344 5.04 -20.22 31.52
CA LYS A 344 6.21 -20.89 32.10
C LYS A 344 6.89 -20.09 33.23
N THR A 345 6.35 -18.94 33.63
CA THR A 345 6.78 -18.24 34.85
C THR A 345 5.94 -18.77 36.02
N PRO A 346 6.53 -19.44 37.04
CA PRO A 346 5.76 -19.87 38.19
C PRO A 346 5.27 -18.65 38.95
N SER A 347 3.98 -18.61 39.26
CA SER A 347 3.42 -17.77 40.32
C SER A 347 4.18 -18.05 41.62
N SER A 348 5.07 -17.15 42.02
CA SER A 348 5.80 -17.25 43.28
C SER A 348 4.83 -17.05 44.44
N SER A 349 4.63 -18.09 45.24
CA SER A 349 4.20 -17.98 46.62
C SER A 349 5.13 -17.01 47.37
N ILE A 350 4.51 -16.18 48.19
CA ILE A 350 5.09 -15.08 48.95
C ILE A 350 5.86 -15.64 50.16
N GLU A 351 7.13 -15.26 50.33
CA GLU A 351 7.79 -15.13 51.64
C GLU A 351 8.95 -14.11 51.57
N PRO A 352 9.26 -13.34 52.65
CA PRO A 352 10.00 -12.08 52.52
C PRO A 352 11.51 -12.14 52.84
N SER A 353 12.31 -11.58 51.90
CA SER A 353 13.59 -10.82 52.09
C SER A 353 14.90 -11.59 52.44
N PRO A 354 16.13 -11.02 52.24
CA PRO A 354 16.48 -9.62 51.93
C PRO A 354 17.45 -9.32 50.76
N LYS A 355 17.22 -8.15 50.16
CA LYS A 355 18.10 -7.16 49.48
C LYS A 355 19.35 -7.66 48.71
N SER A 356 19.20 -7.75 47.39
CA SER A 356 20.28 -7.54 46.40
C SER A 356 19.78 -6.60 45.30
N SER A 357 20.48 -5.48 45.11
CA SER A 357 20.11 -4.36 44.23
C SER A 357 20.37 -4.65 42.75
N ARG A 358 19.69 -5.65 42.17
CA ARG A 358 19.54 -5.75 40.71
C ARG A 358 18.14 -5.33 40.33
N MET A 359 18.05 -4.26 39.54
CA MET A 359 16.77 -3.82 38.97
C MET A 359 16.11 -5.01 38.27
N PRO A 360 14.90 -5.43 38.66
CA PRO A 360 14.20 -6.48 37.95
C PRO A 360 13.92 -5.98 36.53
N VAL A 361 14.36 -6.75 35.53
CA VAL A 361 14.04 -6.48 34.13
C VAL A 361 12.54 -6.67 33.99
N ARG A 362 11.80 -5.55 34.01
CA ARG A 362 10.36 -5.51 33.82
C ARG A 362 10.10 -5.69 32.33
N PHE A 363 9.09 -6.50 31.99
CA PHE A 363 8.62 -6.61 30.61
C PHE A 363 8.32 -5.21 30.05
N PRO A 364 8.79 -4.85 28.84
CA PRO A 364 8.28 -3.69 28.14
C PRO A 364 6.78 -3.88 27.91
N ASN A 365 5.97 -2.88 28.23
CA ASN A 365 4.55 -2.89 27.86
C ASN A 365 4.45 -3.02 26.34
N LEU A 366 3.76 -4.06 25.87
CA LEU A 366 3.47 -4.22 24.45
C LEU A 366 2.61 -3.03 23.99
N PRO A 367 2.81 -2.49 22.77
CA PRO A 367 1.96 -1.42 22.23
C PRO A 367 0.47 -1.80 22.25
N GLU A 368 -0.44 -0.85 22.52
CA GLU A 368 -1.89 -1.12 22.70
C GLU A 368 -2.53 -1.92 21.57
N ARG A 369 -2.04 -1.79 20.32
CA ARG A 369 -2.49 -2.59 19.17
C ARG A 369 -2.36 -4.11 19.33
N PHE A 370 -1.50 -4.59 20.24
CA PHE A 370 -1.39 -6.01 20.58
C PHE A 370 -2.54 -6.51 21.47
N TYR A 371 -3.26 -5.59 22.12
CA TYR A 371 -4.38 -5.88 23.02
C TYR A 371 -5.74 -5.63 22.35
N ALA A 372 -5.79 -4.90 21.23
CA ALA A 372 -7.00 -4.64 20.47
C ALA A 372 -7.48 -5.92 19.74
N ARG A 373 -8.24 -6.77 20.44
CA ARG A 373 -9.21 -7.68 19.82
C ARG A 373 -10.44 -6.83 19.48
N LYS A 374 -10.83 -6.85 18.20
CA LYS A 374 -11.93 -6.10 17.55
C LYS A 374 -11.49 -4.75 16.98
N ILE A 375 -11.25 -4.73 15.67
CA ILE A 375 -11.97 -3.95 14.65
C ILE A 375 -11.53 -4.56 13.32
N TYR A 376 -12.28 -5.54 12.82
CA TYR A 376 -12.33 -5.94 11.41
C TYR A 376 -13.64 -6.72 11.23
N GLU A 377 -14.75 -6.04 11.51
CA GLU A 377 -16.03 -6.25 10.85
C GLU A 377 -16.49 -4.84 10.47
N GLN A 378 -16.74 -4.64 9.17
CA GLN A 378 -16.97 -3.38 8.46
C GLN A 378 -15.71 -2.64 8.00
N LEU A 379 -15.12 -3.12 6.91
CA LEU A 379 -15.07 -2.45 5.61
C LEU A 379 -14.49 -3.40 4.57
#